data_AF-A0A2T4KGH7-F1
#
_entry.id   AF-A0A2T4KGH7-F1
#
_cell.length_a   1.000
_cell.length_b   1.000
_cell.length_c   1.000
_cell.angle_alpha   90.00
_cell.angle_beta   90.00
_cell.angle_gamma   90.00
#
_symmetry.space_group_name_H-M   'P 1'
#
loop_
_entity.id
_entity.type
_entity.pdbx_description
1 polymer ?
#
loop_
_entity_poly.entity_id
_entity_poly.type
_entity_poly.pdbx_seq_one_letter_code
_entity_poly.pdbx_strand_id
1 'polypeptide(L)'
;MDMDNIDLGLKFAGAVGKTSYEWATTKIENAKKTKSLQEQILVYDEIVNTLLNDKAEMERIAGEYKSKYEQVTISDEDIEYLQKTVRELLLLLNAFSDTKDRLDQDTINMMLSLISKDTLKTMQLLGFNYKEAIGEPLTNVCANFINRKLGSNKNSKGKQRK
;
A
#
# COMPACT_ATOMS: atom_id res chain seq x y z
N MET A 1 -16.69 13.62 4.14
CA MET A 1 -15.89 12.99 5.22
C MET A 1 -16.45 11.59 5.38
N ASP A 2 -15.72 10.59 4.91
CA ASP A 2 -16.24 9.22 4.80
C ASP A 2 -16.56 8.63 6.18
N MET A 3 -17.74 7.99 6.30
CA MET A 3 -18.24 7.34 7.53
C MET A 3 -17.22 6.35 8.12
N ASP A 4 -16.38 5.73 7.30
CA ASP A 4 -15.32 4.81 7.71
C ASP A 4 -14.19 5.46 8.52
N ASN A 5 -13.86 6.73 8.24
CA ASN A 5 -12.80 7.43 8.96
C ASN A 5 -13.26 7.82 10.38
N ILE A 6 -14.57 8.03 10.55
CA ILE A 6 -15.19 8.28 11.85
C ILE A 6 -15.21 6.98 12.67
N ASP A 7 -15.51 5.84 12.05
CA ASP A 7 -15.49 4.53 12.71
C ASP A 7 -14.08 4.13 13.19
N LEU A 8 -13.04 4.33 12.37
CA LEU A 8 -11.66 4.09 12.80
C LEU A 8 -11.23 5.02 13.95
N GLY A 9 -11.62 6.31 13.88
CA GLY A 9 -11.35 7.27 14.95
C GLY A 9 -12.04 6.90 16.26
N LEU A 10 -13.28 6.40 16.19
CA LEU A 10 -14.04 5.90 17.35
C LEU A 10 -13.41 4.64 17.94
N LYS A 11 -12.96 3.70 17.09
CA LYS A 11 -12.23 2.49 17.53
C LYS A 11 -10.91 2.84 18.22
N PHE A 12 -10.16 3.78 17.66
CA PHE A 12 -8.92 4.28 18.26
C PHE A 12 -9.17 4.94 19.63
N ALA A 13 -10.14 5.85 19.70
CA ALA A 13 -10.52 6.50 20.94
C ALA A 13 -11.00 5.49 22.00
N GLY A 14 -11.74 4.46 21.57
CA GLY A 14 -12.18 3.35 22.42
C GLY A 14 -11.03 2.51 22.98
N ALA A 15 -10.03 2.19 22.16
CA ALA A 15 -8.84 1.44 22.59
C ALA A 15 -7.98 2.26 23.57
N VAL A 16 -7.72 3.54 23.29
CA VAL A 16 -6.94 4.41 24.17
C VAL A 16 -7.67 4.72 25.49
N GLY A 17 -9.00 4.83 25.46
CA GLY A 17 -9.81 5.10 26.65
C GLY A 17 -9.89 3.94 27.64
N LYS A 18 -9.76 2.69 27.17
CA LYS A 18 -9.85 1.49 28.01
C LYS A 18 -8.61 1.23 28.86
N THR A 19 -7.40 1.48 28.33
CA THR A 19 -6.13 1.28 29.06
C THR A 19 -5.37 2.57 29.32
N SER A 20 -6.05 3.57 29.89
CA SER A 20 -5.37 4.81 30.27
C SER A 20 -4.31 4.58 31.37
N TYR A 21 -3.32 5.47 31.45
CA TYR A 21 -2.34 5.46 32.54
C TYR A 21 -3.01 5.50 33.92
N GLU A 22 -4.12 6.23 34.04
CA GLU A 22 -4.92 6.33 35.26
C GLU A 22 -5.60 5.01 35.61
N TRP A 23 -6.12 4.27 34.62
CA TRP A 23 -6.71 2.95 34.83
C TRP A 23 -5.66 1.96 35.38
N ALA A 24 -4.49 1.92 34.75
CA ALA A 24 -3.41 1.00 35.15
C ALA A 24 -2.88 1.34 36.55
N THR A 25 -2.62 2.61 36.83
CA THR A 25 -2.13 3.06 38.15
C THR A 25 -3.15 2.79 39.26
N THR A 26 -4.43 3.07 39.02
CA THR A 26 -5.52 2.77 39.98
C THR A 26 -5.62 1.28 40.29
N LYS A 27 -5.56 0.41 39.26
CA LYS A 27 -5.58 -1.05 39.45
C LYS A 27 -4.35 -1.55 40.20
N ILE A 28 -3.16 -1.01 39.90
CA ILE A 28 -1.91 -1.34 40.61
C ILE A 28 -1.96 -0.90 42.08
N GLU A 29 -2.47 0.29 42.37
CA GLU A 29 -2.64 0.77 43.74
C GLU A 29 -3.64 -0.07 44.53
N ASN A 30 -4.73 -0.48 43.89
CA ASN A 30 -5.72 -1.36 44.51
C ASN A 30 -5.12 -2.75 44.80
N ALA A 31 -4.37 -3.33 43.86
CA ALA A 31 -3.66 -4.59 44.08
C ALA A 31 -2.71 -4.49 45.28
N LYS A 32 -1.93 -3.41 45.39
CA LYS A 32 -1.01 -3.20 46.52
C LYS A 32 -1.69 -3.11 47.89
N LYS A 33 -2.96 -2.70 47.93
CA LYS A 33 -3.78 -2.63 49.16
C LYS A 33 -4.40 -3.97 49.54
N THR A 34 -4.50 -4.90 48.58
CA THR A 34 -5.06 -6.24 48.79
C THR A 34 -4.10 -7.10 49.60
N LYS A 35 -4.61 -7.81 50.62
CA LYS A 35 -3.77 -8.62 51.53
C LYS A 35 -3.45 -10.02 51.00
N SER A 36 -4.20 -10.49 49.99
CA SER A 36 -4.06 -11.82 49.40
C SER A 36 -3.10 -11.80 48.22
N LEU A 37 -2.06 -12.63 48.26
CA LEU A 37 -1.06 -12.73 47.20
C LEU A 37 -1.66 -13.32 45.91
N GLN A 38 -2.57 -14.30 46.01
CA GLN A 38 -3.33 -14.83 44.87
C GLN A 38 -4.15 -13.74 44.17
N GLU A 39 -4.80 -12.89 44.94
CA GLU A 39 -5.69 -11.86 44.42
C GLU A 39 -4.89 -10.74 43.74
N GLN A 40 -3.70 -10.43 44.27
CA GLN A 40 -2.73 -9.54 43.60
C GLN A 40 -2.28 -10.08 42.24
N ILE A 41 -1.93 -11.37 42.16
CA ILE A 41 -1.49 -12.00 40.90
C ILE A 41 -2.59 -11.93 39.85
N LEU A 42 -3.84 -12.23 40.21
CA LEU A 42 -4.98 -12.15 39.30
C LEU A 42 -5.19 -10.73 38.74
N VAL A 43 -5.02 -9.70 39.58
CA VAL A 43 -5.13 -8.31 39.12
C VAL A 43 -3.98 -7.93 38.20
N TYR A 44 -2.75 -8.38 38.47
CA TYR A 44 -1.63 -8.13 37.56
C TYR A 44 -1.80 -8.86 36.21
N ASP A 45 -2.29 -10.10 36.22
CA ASP A 45 -2.60 -10.84 34.99
C ASP A 45 -3.73 -10.15 34.20
N GLU A 46 -4.76 -9.63 34.87
CA GLU A 46 -5.81 -8.84 34.22
C GLU A 46 -5.22 -7.60 33.54
N ILE A 47 -4.34 -6.85 34.23
CA ILE A 47 -3.68 -5.66 33.68
C ILE A 47 -2.86 -6.02 32.44
N VAL A 48 -2.01 -7.06 32.55
CA VAL A 48 -1.12 -7.48 31.46
C VAL A 48 -1.91 -7.95 30.25
N ASN A 49 -2.91 -8.81 30.45
CA ASN A 49 -3.72 -9.33 29.34
C ASN A 49 -4.54 -8.23 28.66
N THR A 50 -5.07 -7.27 29.41
CA THR A 50 -5.79 -6.12 28.84
C THR A 50 -4.86 -5.24 28.01
N LEU A 51 -3.67 -4.90 28.52
CA LEU A 51 -2.68 -4.12 27.78
C LEU A 51 -2.20 -4.82 26.51
N LEU A 52 -2.01 -6.14 26.55
CA LEU A 52 -1.63 -6.93 25.38
C LEU A 52 -2.73 -6.95 24.31
N ASN A 53 -3.98 -7.11 24.73
CA ASN A 53 -5.13 -7.07 23.81
C ASN A 53 -5.29 -5.69 23.17
N ASP A 54 -5.22 -4.62 23.95
CA ASP A 54 -5.36 -3.25 23.45
C ASP A 54 -4.20 -2.88 22.52
N LYS A 55 -2.98 -3.34 22.80
CA LYS A 55 -1.85 -3.22 21.85
C LYS A 55 -2.16 -3.90 20.51
N ALA A 56 -2.63 -5.14 20.53
CA ALA A 56 -2.96 -5.86 19.30
C ALA A 56 -4.07 -5.16 18.50
N GLU A 57 -5.06 -4.60 19.20
CA GLU A 57 -6.12 -3.79 18.58
C GLU A 57 -5.59 -2.48 18.00
N MET A 58 -4.69 -1.78 18.71
CA MET A 58 -4.02 -0.57 18.20
C MET A 58 -3.16 -0.87 16.98
N GLU A 59 -2.42 -1.99 16.97
CA GLU A 59 -1.65 -2.42 15.80
C GLU A 59 -2.55 -2.71 14.59
N ARG A 60 -3.71 -3.36 14.81
CA ARG A 60 -4.73 -3.56 13.77
C ARG A 60 -5.25 -2.24 13.23
N ILE A 61 -5.65 -1.31 14.11
CA ILE A 61 -6.17 0.01 13.73
C ILE A 61 -5.09 0.81 12.96
N ALA A 62 -3.84 0.78 13.42
CA ALA A 62 -2.72 1.43 12.73
C ALA A 62 -2.46 0.80 11.35
N GLY A 63 -2.59 -0.52 11.22
CA GLY A 63 -2.53 -1.22 9.94
C GLY A 63 -3.65 -0.82 8.99
N GLU A 64 -4.87 -0.67 9.48
CA GLU A 64 -6.02 -0.19 8.70
C GLU A 64 -5.87 1.28 8.29
N TYR A 65 -5.39 2.15 9.18
CA TYR A 65 -5.03 3.53 8.85
C TYR A 65 -3.95 3.58 7.77
N LYS A 66 -2.90 2.77 7.92
CA LYS A 66 -1.83 2.66 6.93
C LYS A 66 -2.36 2.17 5.59
N SER A 67 -3.20 1.14 5.57
CA SER A 67 -3.81 0.65 4.32
C SER A 67 -4.71 1.67 3.66
N LYS A 68 -5.49 2.45 4.43
CA LYS A 68 -6.32 3.55 3.89
C LYS A 68 -5.48 4.74 3.41
N TYR A 69 -4.35 5.02 4.05
CA TYR A 69 -3.43 6.07 3.64
C TYR A 69 -2.57 5.68 2.43
N GLU A 70 -2.18 4.41 2.35
CA GLU A 70 -1.50 3.81 1.20
C GLU A 70 -2.43 3.63 -0.01
N GLN A 71 -3.74 3.83 0.17
CA GLN A 71 -4.70 3.94 -0.92
C GLN A 71 -4.31 5.18 -1.75
N VAL A 72 -3.64 4.92 -2.88
CA VAL A 72 -2.84 5.91 -3.59
C VAL A 72 -3.69 7.09 -4.04
N THR A 73 -3.47 8.23 -3.40
CA THR A 73 -3.94 9.52 -3.89
C THR A 73 -2.86 10.07 -4.81
N ILE A 74 -3.11 10.13 -6.12
CA ILE A 74 -2.12 10.70 -7.05
C ILE A 74 -2.27 12.22 -7.04
N SER A 75 -1.19 12.96 -6.78
CA SER A 75 -1.19 14.41 -6.86
C SER A 75 -1.19 14.89 -8.32
N ASP A 76 -1.54 16.17 -8.54
CA ASP A 76 -1.60 16.75 -9.88
C ASP A 76 -0.26 16.65 -10.62
N GLU A 77 0.83 16.87 -9.89
CA GLU A 77 2.19 16.80 -10.42
C GLU A 77 2.59 15.35 -10.76
N ASP A 78 2.21 14.40 -9.90
CA ASP A 78 2.48 12.97 -10.13
C ASP A 78 1.75 12.43 -11.36
N ILE A 79 0.56 12.96 -11.68
CA ILE A 79 -0.16 12.60 -12.91
C ILE A 79 0.62 13.07 -14.14
N GLU A 80 1.17 14.28 -14.12
CA GLU A 80 1.95 14.81 -15.24
C GLU A 80 3.23 13.99 -15.46
N TYR A 81 3.93 13.63 -14.38
CA TYR A 81 5.08 12.72 -14.46
C TYR A 81 4.68 11.35 -15.00
N LEU A 82 3.57 10.76 -14.53
CA LEU A 82 3.06 9.48 -15.01
C LEU A 82 2.73 9.54 -16.51
N GLN A 83 2.00 10.56 -16.96
CA GLN A 83 1.69 10.76 -18.38
C GLN A 83 2.95 10.87 -19.23
N LYS A 84 3.97 11.58 -18.75
CA LYS A 84 5.25 11.71 -19.44
C LYS A 84 6.00 10.37 -19.52
N THR A 85 6.10 9.65 -18.40
CA THR A 85 6.76 8.34 -18.35
C THR A 85 6.07 7.32 -19.24
N VAL A 86 4.73 7.28 -19.23
CA VAL A 86 3.97 6.37 -20.10
C VAL A 86 4.14 6.76 -21.58
N ARG A 87 4.16 8.05 -21.90
CA ARG A 87 4.45 8.52 -23.27
C ARG A 87 5.83 8.06 -23.73
N GLU A 88 6.86 8.25 -22.92
CA GLU A 88 8.23 7.82 -23.25
C GLU A 88 8.31 6.30 -23.44
N LEU A 89 7.66 5.53 -22.57
CA LEU A 89 7.61 4.08 -22.68
C LEU A 89 6.89 3.61 -23.95
N LEU A 90 5.73 4.19 -24.27
CA LEU A 90 4.98 3.87 -25.49
C LEU A 90 5.80 4.20 -26.74
N LEU A 91 6.51 5.34 -26.76
CA LEU A 91 7.40 5.70 -27.87
C LEU A 91 8.57 4.74 -28.00
N LEU A 92 9.18 4.32 -26.88
CA LEU A 92 10.24 3.31 -26.88
C LEU A 92 9.72 1.97 -27.40
N LEU A 93 8.61 1.46 -26.86
CA LEU A 93 8.01 0.21 -27.34
C LEU A 93 7.66 0.27 -28.82
N ASN A 94 7.14 1.39 -29.30
CA ASN A 94 6.80 1.59 -30.71
C ASN A 94 8.05 1.69 -31.61
N ALA A 95 9.14 2.25 -31.11
CA ALA A 95 10.41 2.27 -31.82
C ALA A 95 10.99 0.85 -32.00
N PHE A 96 10.75 -0.03 -31.01
CA PHE A 96 11.24 -1.40 -30.98
C PHE A 96 10.24 -2.45 -31.51
N SER A 97 9.00 -2.08 -31.84
CA SER A 97 8.04 -2.99 -32.46
C SER A 97 8.32 -3.19 -33.94
N ASP A 98 8.00 -4.38 -34.44
CA ASP A 98 8.09 -4.70 -35.86
C ASP A 98 7.18 -3.77 -36.68
N THR A 99 7.53 -3.50 -37.93
CA THR A 99 6.83 -2.51 -38.78
C THR A 99 5.32 -2.75 -38.95
N LYS A 100 4.83 -3.96 -38.67
CA LYS A 100 3.39 -4.31 -38.70
C LYS A 100 2.64 -3.97 -37.41
N ASP A 101 3.35 -3.89 -36.27
CA ASP A 101 2.78 -3.66 -34.94
C ASP A 101 3.13 -2.26 -34.41
N ARG A 102 3.54 -1.35 -35.30
CA ARG A 102 3.78 0.04 -34.94
C ARG A 102 2.46 0.76 -34.74
N LEU A 103 2.30 1.30 -33.55
CA LEU A 103 1.20 2.18 -33.21
C LEU A 103 1.41 3.51 -33.93
N ASP A 104 0.36 4.04 -34.54
CA ASP A 104 0.37 5.41 -35.04
C ASP A 104 0.34 6.42 -33.89
N GLN A 105 0.72 7.67 -34.20
CA GLN A 105 0.75 8.72 -33.18
C GLN A 105 -0.65 9.03 -32.63
N ASP A 106 -1.70 8.81 -33.42
CA ASP A 106 -3.09 9.06 -33.01
C ASP A 106 -3.57 8.03 -31.98
N THR A 107 -3.24 6.75 -32.15
CA THR A 107 -3.53 5.71 -31.14
C THR A 107 -2.73 5.93 -29.86
N ILE A 108 -1.46 6.36 -29.95
CA ILE A 108 -0.66 6.73 -28.78
C ILE A 108 -1.30 7.90 -28.03
N ASN A 109 -1.71 8.95 -28.74
CA ASN A 109 -2.38 10.10 -28.12
C ASN A 109 -3.74 9.73 -27.52
N MET A 110 -4.49 8.81 -28.13
CA MET A 110 -5.73 8.27 -27.59
C MET A 110 -5.50 7.47 -26.30
N MET A 111 -4.44 6.68 -26.22
CA MET A 111 -4.10 6.00 -24.96
C MET A 111 -3.66 6.98 -23.86
N LEU A 112 -2.94 8.04 -24.23
CA LEU A 112 -2.50 9.06 -23.27
C LEU A 112 -3.65 9.92 -22.73
N SER A 113 -4.72 10.12 -23.51
CA SER A 113 -5.91 10.84 -23.03
C SER A 113 -6.68 10.08 -21.96
N LEU A 114 -6.62 8.74 -21.98
CA LEU A 114 -7.17 7.89 -20.91
C LEU A 114 -6.39 7.99 -19.59
N ILE A 115 -5.15 8.49 -19.64
CA ILE A 115 -4.28 8.73 -18.48
C ILE A 115 -4.30 10.23 -18.13
N SER A 116 -5.30 10.98 -18.60
CA SER A 116 -5.43 12.41 -18.28
C SER A 116 -5.70 12.66 -16.81
N LYS A 117 -5.31 13.84 -16.34
CA LYS A 117 -5.59 14.33 -14.99
C LYS A 117 -7.03 14.14 -14.56
N ASP A 118 -7.98 14.51 -15.42
CA ASP A 118 -9.39 14.42 -15.10
C ASP A 118 -9.87 12.96 -15.07
N THR A 119 -9.38 12.11 -15.98
CA THR A 119 -9.72 10.68 -16.01
C THR A 119 -9.15 9.94 -14.81
N LEU A 120 -7.89 10.18 -14.45
CA LEU A 120 -7.30 9.55 -13.28
C LEU A 120 -7.95 10.08 -12.00
N LYS A 121 -8.18 11.38 -11.84
CA LYS A 121 -8.89 11.86 -10.64
C LYS A 121 -10.30 11.28 -10.50
N THR A 122 -11.06 11.17 -11.59
CA THR A 122 -12.40 10.59 -11.55
C THR A 122 -12.37 9.10 -11.22
N MET A 123 -11.45 8.34 -11.80
CA MET A 123 -11.24 6.93 -11.43
C MET A 123 -10.81 6.78 -9.96
N GLN A 124 -10.00 7.70 -9.43
CA GLN A 124 -9.61 7.69 -8.03
C GLN A 124 -10.82 7.90 -7.10
N LEU A 125 -11.70 8.84 -7.46
CA LEU A 125 -12.96 9.07 -6.74
C LEU A 125 -13.90 7.85 -6.79
N LEU A 126 -13.76 7.01 -7.81
CA LEU A 126 -14.48 5.73 -7.94
C LEU A 126 -13.78 4.56 -7.22
N GLY A 127 -12.66 4.81 -6.54
CA GLY A 127 -11.94 3.81 -5.75
C GLY A 127 -10.86 3.02 -6.51
N PHE A 128 -10.39 3.52 -7.66
CA PHE A 128 -9.40 2.86 -8.49
C PHE A 128 -7.99 2.89 -7.85
N ASN A 129 -7.33 1.73 -7.74
CA ASN A 129 -5.98 1.60 -7.18
C ASN A 129 -4.90 1.65 -8.28
N TYR A 130 -4.25 2.80 -8.45
CA TYR A 130 -3.25 3.01 -9.51
C TYR A 130 -1.98 2.19 -9.38
N LYS A 131 -1.56 1.87 -8.14
CA LYS A 131 -0.35 1.08 -7.92
C LYS A 131 -0.50 -0.30 -8.54
N GLU A 132 -1.63 -0.95 -8.27
CA GLU A 132 -1.94 -2.28 -8.77
C GLU A 132 -2.32 -2.26 -10.25
N ALA A 133 -3.16 -1.31 -10.67
CA ALA A 133 -3.71 -1.32 -12.03
C ALA A 133 -2.76 -0.78 -13.11
N ILE A 134 -1.82 0.10 -12.76
CA ILE A 134 -0.89 0.75 -13.71
C ILE A 134 0.57 0.53 -13.29
N GLY A 135 0.90 0.79 -12.03
CA GLY A 135 2.27 0.72 -11.53
C GLY A 135 2.91 -0.66 -11.66
N GLU A 136 2.26 -1.70 -11.16
CA GLU A 136 2.73 -3.09 -11.24
C GLU A 136 2.87 -3.59 -12.68
N PRO A 137 1.87 -3.46 -13.57
CA PRO A 137 2.01 -3.80 -14.98
C PRO A 137 3.17 -3.08 -15.68
N LEU A 138 3.33 -1.78 -15.48
CA LEU A 138 4.43 -1.01 -16.08
C LEU A 138 5.79 -1.49 -15.55
N THR A 139 5.91 -1.75 -14.25
CA THR A 139 7.14 -2.27 -13.63
C THR A 139 7.49 -3.64 -14.22
N ASN A 140 6.51 -4.52 -14.37
CA ASN A 140 6.69 -5.84 -14.96
C ASN A 140 7.11 -5.76 -16.44
N VAL A 141 6.49 -4.89 -17.23
CA VAL A 141 6.87 -4.66 -18.64
C VAL A 141 8.31 -4.13 -18.73
N CYS A 142 8.68 -3.15 -17.92
CA CYS A 142 10.05 -2.62 -17.85
C CYS A 142 11.06 -3.71 -17.46
N ALA A 143 10.77 -4.46 -16.39
CA ALA A 143 11.64 -5.56 -15.94
C ALA A 143 11.80 -6.63 -17.02
N ASN A 144 10.70 -7.03 -17.67
CA ASN A 144 10.72 -8.01 -18.77
C ASN A 144 11.49 -7.49 -19.99
N PHE A 145 11.33 -6.21 -20.34
CA PHE A 145 12.08 -5.58 -21.43
C PHE A 145 13.59 -5.59 -21.15
N ILE A 146 13.99 -5.17 -19.95
CA ILE A 146 15.38 -5.21 -19.49
C ILE A 146 15.92 -6.64 -19.53
N ASN A 147 15.19 -7.61 -18.96
CA ASN A 147 15.64 -9.02 -18.91
C ASN A 147 15.78 -9.64 -20.31
N ARG A 148 14.84 -9.37 -21.22
CA ARG A 148 14.90 -9.89 -22.60
C ARG A 148 16.04 -9.26 -23.41
N LYS A 149 16.33 -7.98 -23.24
CA LYS A 149 17.34 -7.26 -24.04
C LYS A 149 18.74 -7.25 -23.44
N LEU A 150 18.87 -7.11 -22.12
CA LEU A 150 20.15 -7.05 -21.41
C LEU A 150 20.55 -8.40 -20.78
N GLY A 151 19.58 -9.27 -20.45
CA GLY A 151 19.81 -10.59 -19.86
C GLY A 151 20.15 -11.72 -20.85
N SER A 152 20.03 -11.50 -22.16
CA SER A 152 20.21 -12.54 -23.20
C SER A 152 21.67 -12.98 -23.44
N ASN A 153 22.66 -12.52 -22.67
CA ASN A 153 24.08 -12.81 -22.95
C ASN A 153 24.73 -13.90 -22.07
N LYS A 154 23.95 -14.85 -21.54
CA LYS A 154 24.50 -16.04 -20.85
C LYS A 154 23.85 -17.32 -21.38
N ASN A 155 24.39 -17.84 -22.49
CA ASN A 155 24.67 -19.27 -22.74
C ASN A 155 24.54 -19.65 -24.23
N SER A 156 25.63 -19.50 -24.97
CA SER A 156 25.88 -20.30 -26.18
C SER A 156 27.37 -20.64 -26.35
N LYS A 157 27.98 -21.25 -25.33
CA LYS A 157 29.20 -22.03 -25.54
C LYS A 157 29.09 -23.40 -24.91
N GLY A 158 29.02 -24.42 -25.77
CA GLY A 158 29.49 -25.77 -25.45
C GLY A 158 28.45 -26.88 -25.53
N LYS A 159 28.15 -27.39 -26.74
CA LYS A 159 28.15 -28.85 -27.03
C LYS A 159 27.96 -29.12 -28.52
N GLN A 160 29.04 -29.13 -29.29
CA GLN A 160 29.16 -30.04 -30.42
C GLN A 160 30.26 -31.05 -30.06
N ARG A 161 29.83 -32.23 -29.62
CA ARG A 161 30.66 -33.44 -29.66
C ARG A 161 30.13 -34.26 -30.83
N LYS A 162 30.91 -34.32 -31.91
CA LYS A 162 30.95 -35.47 -32.82
C LYS A 162 32.22 -36.24 -32.48
#